data_AF-A0A7R9AJR0-F1
#
_entry.id   AF-A0A7R9AJR0-F1
#
_cell.length_a   1.000
_cell.length_b   1.000
_cell.length_c   1.000
_cell.angle_alpha   90.00
_cell.angle_beta   90.00
_cell.angle_gamma   90.00
#
_symmetry.space_group_name_H-M   'P 1'
#
loop_
_entity.id
_entity.type
_entity.pdbx_description
1 polymer ?
#
loop_
_entity_poly.entity_id
_entity_poly.type
_entity_poly.pdbx_seq_one_letter_code
_entity_poly.pdbx_strand_id
1 'polypeptide(L)'
;MLYERLRDLPEGDLSRVRANLVRQDTLHQLALELGLPEVLRLGEGESKSGGQKRPSILADTLEAIIGAVYLDAGFQIAKTLVLRLFQKVDVNPRMQAIGKDAKTELQEWLQGRKMKLPVYRIVDTIGAAHQQTFEVECEIAELKLSERGMGTSRRNAEQSAATMMLQ
;
A
#
# COMPACT_ATOMS: atom_id res chain seq x y z
N MET A 1 -19.33 5.83 7.24
CA MET A 1 -18.03 6.16 7.84
C MET A 1 -17.30 7.26 7.08
N LEU A 2 -16.69 7.01 5.92
CA LEU A 2 -15.89 8.04 5.22
C LEU A 2 -16.71 9.25 4.79
N TYR A 3 -17.83 9.00 4.10
CA TYR A 3 -18.74 10.07 3.69
C TYR A 3 -19.25 10.91 4.86
N GLU A 4 -19.50 10.28 6.02
CA GLU A 4 -19.98 10.98 7.22
C GLU A 4 -18.87 11.80 7.90
N ARG A 5 -17.63 11.27 7.95
CA ARG A 5 -16.48 11.89 8.64
C ARG A 5 -15.73 12.91 7.79
N LEU A 6 -15.74 12.75 6.47
CA LEU A 6 -14.94 13.52 5.51
C LEU A 6 -15.82 14.11 4.39
N ARG A 7 -17.04 14.55 4.75
CA ARG A 7 -18.09 15.03 3.83
C ARG A 7 -17.65 16.13 2.85
N ASP A 8 -16.64 16.91 3.23
CA ASP A 8 -16.17 18.06 2.46
C ASP A 8 -15.01 17.70 1.51
N LEU A 9 -14.55 16.44 1.51
CA LEU A 9 -13.52 15.98 0.57
C LEU A 9 -14.11 15.67 -0.82
N PRO A 10 -13.36 15.99 -1.88
CA PRO A 10 -13.67 15.51 -3.23
C PRO A 10 -13.76 13.98 -3.31
N GLU A 11 -14.54 13.47 -4.25
CA GLU A 11 -14.72 12.03 -4.48
C GLU A 11 -13.38 11.31 -4.69
N GLY A 12 -12.44 11.89 -5.46
CA GLY A 12 -11.13 11.29 -5.68
C GLY A 12 -10.32 11.07 -4.40
N ASP A 13 -10.43 11.99 -3.44
CA ASP A 13 -9.77 11.86 -2.14
C ASP A 13 -10.49 10.85 -1.24
N LEU A 14 -11.82 10.82 -1.24
CA LEU A 14 -12.60 9.80 -0.55
C LEU A 14 -12.28 8.39 -1.07
N SER A 15 -12.19 8.24 -2.40
CA SER A 15 -11.82 7.00 -3.07
C SER A 15 -10.39 6.56 -2.73
N ARG A 16 -9.45 7.52 -2.61
CA ARG A 16 -8.07 7.27 -2.16
C ARG A 16 -8.03 6.78 -0.70
N VAL A 17 -8.71 7.47 0.21
CA VAL A 17 -8.78 7.07 1.63
C VAL A 17 -9.43 5.69 1.75
N ARG A 18 -10.52 5.42 1.02
CA ARG A 18 -11.16 4.10 0.97
C ARG A 18 -10.17 3.03 0.57
N ALA A 19 -9.44 3.22 -0.54
CA ALA A 19 -8.46 2.26 -1.03
C ALA A 19 -7.38 1.97 0.02
N ASN A 20 -6.93 2.98 0.77
CA ASN A 20 -5.99 2.79 1.88
C ASN A 20 -6.56 1.97 3.05
N LEU A 21 -7.84 2.16 3.38
CA LEU A 21 -8.48 1.44 4.48
C LEU A 21 -8.70 -0.03 4.16
N VAL A 22 -9.07 -0.36 2.92
CA VAL A 22 -9.42 -1.73 2.52
C VAL A 22 -8.27 -2.49 1.84
N ARG A 23 -7.03 -1.96 1.87
CA ARG A 23 -5.86 -2.64 1.31
C ARG A 23 -5.37 -3.75 2.23
N GLN A 24 -4.70 -4.74 1.63
CA GLN A 24 -4.13 -5.90 2.31
C GLN A 24 -3.35 -5.53 3.58
N ASP A 25 -2.44 -4.58 3.53
CA ASP A 25 -1.61 -4.24 4.69
C ASP A 25 -2.44 -3.72 5.88
N THR A 26 -3.45 -2.89 5.61
CA THR A 26 -4.33 -2.37 6.68
C THR A 26 -5.15 -3.52 7.29
N LEU A 27 -5.73 -4.38 6.44
CA LEU A 27 -6.50 -5.54 6.88
C LEU A 27 -5.63 -6.56 7.62
N HIS A 28 -4.39 -6.75 7.18
CA HIS A 28 -3.41 -7.59 7.86
C HIS A 28 -3.12 -7.08 9.27
N GLN A 29 -2.88 -5.78 9.46
CA GLN A 29 -2.64 -5.23 10.80
C GLN A 29 -3.84 -5.46 11.72
N LEU A 30 -5.05 -5.22 11.22
CA LEU A 30 -6.28 -5.51 11.96
C LEU A 30 -6.41 -7.01 12.31
N ALA A 31 -6.05 -7.90 11.38
CA ALA A 31 -6.04 -9.34 11.61
C ALA A 31 -5.04 -9.75 12.72
N LEU A 32 -3.87 -9.10 12.79
CA LEU A 32 -2.90 -9.32 13.86
C LEU A 32 -3.43 -8.84 15.21
N GLU A 33 -4.03 -7.64 15.26
CA GLU A 33 -4.62 -7.09 16.50
C GLU A 33 -5.73 -7.98 17.05
N LEU A 34 -6.45 -8.69 16.18
CA LEU A 34 -7.48 -9.66 16.55
C LEU A 34 -6.92 -11.04 16.98
N GLY A 35 -5.62 -11.28 16.85
CA GLY A 35 -5.02 -12.59 17.12
C GLY A 35 -5.40 -13.67 16.10
N LEU A 36 -5.78 -13.29 14.87
CA LEU A 36 -6.17 -14.27 13.84
C LEU A 36 -5.12 -15.34 13.54
N PRO A 37 -3.79 -15.08 13.57
CA PRO A 37 -2.78 -16.11 13.36
C PRO A 37 -2.92 -17.33 14.29
N GLU A 38 -3.42 -17.12 15.52
CA GLU A 38 -3.48 -18.16 16.56
C GLU A 38 -4.65 -19.12 16.37
N VAL A 39 -5.70 -18.68 15.68
CA VAL A 39 -6.95 -19.43 15.50
C VAL A 39 -7.15 -19.92 14.08
N LEU A 40 -6.29 -19.51 13.15
CA LEU A 40 -6.39 -19.85 11.75
C LEU A 40 -6.09 -21.33 11.50
N ARG A 41 -7.03 -22.02 10.85
CA ARG A 41 -6.86 -23.41 10.44
C ARG A 41 -6.32 -23.47 9.02
N LEU A 42 -5.14 -24.06 8.86
CA LEU A 42 -4.48 -24.22 7.58
C LEU A 42 -4.19 -25.69 7.30
N GLY A 43 -4.19 -26.04 6.02
CA GLY A 43 -3.71 -27.35 5.58
C GLY A 43 -2.23 -27.53 5.96
N GLU A 44 -1.80 -28.78 6.10
CA GLU A 44 -0.46 -29.11 6.62
C GLU A 44 0.68 -28.44 5.82
N GLY A 45 0.57 -28.43 4.49
CA GLY A 45 1.55 -27.78 3.62
C GLY A 45 1.63 -26.26 3.81
N GLU A 46 0.48 -25.60 3.93
CA GLU A 46 0.41 -24.13 4.11
C GLU A 46 0.86 -23.73 5.51
N SER A 47 0.58 -24.55 6.52
CA SER A 47 1.08 -24.35 7.88
C SER A 47 2.61 -24.44 7.92
N LYS A 48 3.19 -25.47 7.29
CA LYS A 48 4.64 -25.68 7.22
C LYS A 48 5.38 -24.57 6.46
N SER A 49 4.74 -23.96 5.46
CA SER A 49 5.31 -22.83 4.71
C SER A 49 5.13 -21.46 5.39
N GLY A 50 4.56 -21.42 6.60
CA GLY A 50 4.37 -20.19 7.36
C GLY A 50 3.15 -19.37 6.97
N GLY A 51 2.16 -19.98 6.30
CA GLY A 51 0.93 -19.32 5.84
C GLY A 51 0.15 -18.59 6.95
N GLN A 52 0.26 -19.04 8.20
CA GLN A 52 -0.41 -18.41 9.36
C GLN A 52 0.06 -16.96 9.61
N LYS A 53 1.23 -16.59 9.10
CA LYS A 53 1.80 -15.24 9.20
C LYS A 53 1.72 -14.47 7.87
N ARG A 54 1.15 -15.06 6.81
CA ARG A 54 1.16 -14.45 5.48
C ARG A 54 0.17 -13.28 5.43
N PRO A 55 0.61 -12.08 5.01
CA PRO A 55 -0.25 -10.90 4.92
C PRO A 55 -1.55 -11.12 4.15
N SER A 56 -1.47 -11.75 2.98
CA SER A 56 -2.63 -12.00 2.12
C SER A 56 -3.66 -12.91 2.79
N ILE A 57 -3.20 -14.04 3.36
CA ILE A 57 -4.08 -15.01 4.02
C ILE A 57 -4.79 -14.36 5.22
N LEU A 58 -4.09 -13.55 6.01
CA LEU A 58 -4.67 -12.88 7.17
C LEU A 58 -5.67 -11.79 6.77
N ALA A 59 -5.37 -11.01 5.73
CA ALA A 59 -6.30 -10.02 5.19
C ALA A 59 -7.58 -10.69 4.64
N ASP A 60 -7.43 -11.73 3.83
CA ASP A 60 -8.55 -12.50 3.27
C ASP A 60 -9.40 -13.14 4.38
N THR A 61 -8.75 -13.65 5.44
CA THR A 61 -9.45 -14.21 6.60
C THR A 61 -10.29 -13.15 7.31
N LEU A 62 -9.77 -11.94 7.50
CA LEU A 62 -10.52 -10.85 8.12
C LEU A 62 -11.76 -10.48 7.29
N GLU A 63 -11.61 -10.37 5.97
CA GLU A 63 -12.75 -10.12 5.08
C GLU A 63 -13.77 -11.25 5.14
N ALA A 64 -13.32 -12.50 5.16
CA ALA A 64 -14.20 -13.66 5.30
C ALA A 64 -14.98 -13.66 6.62
N ILE A 65 -14.37 -13.25 7.73
CA ILE A 65 -15.05 -13.10 9.03
C ILE A 65 -16.12 -12.00 8.96
N ILE A 66 -15.81 -10.86 8.35
CA ILE A 66 -16.79 -9.78 8.14
C ILE A 66 -17.96 -10.27 7.28
N GLY A 67 -17.67 -11.03 6.22
CA GLY A 67 -18.67 -11.67 5.37
C GLY A 67 -19.54 -12.68 6.13
N ALA A 68 -18.94 -13.51 6.98
CA ALA A 68 -19.67 -14.47 7.81
C ALA A 68 -20.62 -13.76 8.78
N VAL A 69 -20.18 -12.68 9.45
CA VAL A 69 -21.03 -11.88 10.34
C VAL A 69 -22.16 -11.20 9.56
N TYR A 70 -21.89 -10.73 8.34
CA TYR A 70 -22.93 -10.18 7.47
C TYR A 70 -24.00 -11.22 7.11
N LEU A 71 -23.60 -12.44 6.78
CA LEU A 71 -24.52 -13.53 6.43
C LEU A 71 -25.32 -14.03 7.63
N ASP A 72 -24.70 -14.10 8.81
CA ASP A 72 -25.32 -14.63 10.03
C ASP A 72 -26.22 -13.59 10.73
N ALA A 73 -25.74 -12.35 10.85
CA ALA A 73 -26.33 -11.32 11.70
C ALA A 73 -26.82 -10.07 10.93
N GLY A 74 -26.64 -10.04 9.61
CA GLY A 74 -27.11 -8.96 8.75
C GLY A 74 -26.25 -7.69 8.76
N PHE A 75 -26.65 -6.73 7.92
CA PHE A 75 -25.85 -5.54 7.63
C PHE A 75 -25.55 -4.66 8.83
N GLN A 76 -26.51 -4.41 9.72
CA GLN A 76 -26.30 -3.46 10.83
C GLN A 76 -25.28 -3.96 11.85
N ILE A 77 -25.28 -5.27 12.10
CA ILE A 77 -24.32 -5.90 13.02
C ILE A 77 -22.94 -5.93 12.36
N ALA A 78 -22.84 -6.33 11.09
CA ALA A 78 -21.59 -6.29 10.34
C ALA A 78 -21.01 -4.86 10.25
N LYS A 79 -21.85 -3.84 10.01
CA LYS A 79 -21.45 -2.43 10.02
C LYS A 79 -20.86 -2.03 11.36
N THR A 80 -21.48 -2.43 12.47
CA THR A 80 -21.01 -2.14 13.82
C THR A 80 -19.66 -2.80 14.10
N LEU A 81 -19.48 -4.06 13.67
CA LEU A 81 -18.20 -4.75 13.73
C LEU A 81 -17.12 -3.98 12.97
N VAL A 82 -17.36 -3.65 11.70
CA VAL A 82 -16.41 -2.91 10.85
C VAL A 82 -16.04 -1.58 11.51
N LEU A 83 -17.01 -0.81 12.00
CA LEU A 83 -16.73 0.46 12.69
C LEU A 83 -15.84 0.27 13.93
N ARG A 84 -16.00 -0.83 14.66
CA ARG A 84 -15.16 -1.15 15.83
C ARG A 84 -13.74 -1.58 15.42
N LEU A 85 -13.60 -2.40 14.39
CA LEU A 85 -12.30 -2.83 13.86
C LEU A 85 -11.47 -1.62 13.41
N PHE A 86 -12.10 -0.70 12.70
CA PHE A 86 -11.44 0.50 12.16
C PHE A 86 -11.36 1.68 13.15
N GLN A 87 -11.78 1.51 14.40
CA GLN A 87 -11.87 2.63 15.36
C GLN A 87 -10.51 3.28 15.68
N LYS A 88 -9.44 2.47 15.67
CA LYS A 88 -8.06 2.90 15.95
C LYS A 88 -7.28 3.29 14.70
N VAL A 89 -7.85 3.03 13.52
CA VAL A 89 -7.21 3.41 12.25
C VAL A 89 -7.40 4.92 12.09
N ASP A 90 -6.28 5.64 11.99
CA ASP A 90 -6.33 7.07 11.73
C ASP A 90 -6.87 7.32 10.31
N VAL A 91 -8.06 7.93 10.24
CA VAL A 91 -8.73 8.24 8.99
C VAL A 91 -8.60 9.74 8.76
N ASN A 92 -7.61 10.13 7.96
CA ASN A 92 -7.35 11.54 7.69
C ASN A 92 -7.17 11.82 6.18
N PRO A 93 -7.44 13.05 5.71
CA PRO A 93 -7.27 13.42 4.29
C PRO A 93 -5.83 13.34 3.80
N ARG A 94 -4.88 13.39 4.73
CA ARG A 94 -3.44 13.32 4.48
C ARG A 94 -2.91 11.89 4.47
N MET A 95 -3.79 10.88 4.56
CA MET A 95 -3.41 9.50 4.33
C MET A 95 -2.88 9.48 2.91
N GLN A 96 -1.55 9.56 2.79
CA GLN A 96 -0.86 9.31 1.54
C GLN A 96 -1.44 7.99 1.04
N ALA A 97 -1.77 7.91 -0.25
CA ALA A 97 -1.93 6.58 -0.83
C ALA A 97 -0.65 5.85 -0.46
N ILE A 98 -0.72 4.83 0.40
CA ILE A 98 0.45 3.98 0.61
C ILE A 98 0.50 3.17 -0.68
N GLY A 99 1.21 3.74 -1.66
CA GLY A 99 1.04 3.43 -3.08
C GLY A 99 0.88 4.62 -4.04
N LYS A 100 0.90 5.90 -3.58
CA LYS A 100 1.38 6.99 -4.44
C LYS A 100 2.88 6.79 -4.52
N ASP A 101 3.23 5.88 -5.41
CA ASP A 101 4.61 5.57 -5.69
C ASP A 101 5.27 6.89 -6.14
N ALA A 102 6.45 7.20 -5.58
CA ALA A 102 7.18 8.43 -5.83
C ALA A 102 7.37 8.72 -7.34
N LYS A 103 7.36 7.70 -8.22
CA LYS A 103 7.36 7.94 -9.68
C LYS A 103 6.06 8.62 -10.14
N THR A 104 4.91 8.14 -9.67
CA THR A 104 3.61 8.76 -9.97
C THR A 104 3.54 10.18 -9.41
N GLU A 105 4.01 10.41 -8.18
CA GLU A 105 4.04 11.76 -7.59
C GLU A 105 4.96 12.70 -8.37
N LEU A 106 6.16 12.25 -8.73
CA LEU A 106 7.09 13.01 -9.55
C LEU A 106 6.52 13.31 -10.94
N GLN A 107 5.83 12.35 -11.54
CA GLN A 107 5.14 12.52 -12.81
C GLN A 107 4.04 13.58 -12.71
N GLU A 108 3.17 13.53 -11.71
CA GLU A 108 2.11 14.53 -11.48
C GLU A 108 2.72 15.92 -11.27
N TRP A 109 3.80 16.02 -10.49
CA TRP A 109 4.51 17.27 -10.22
C TRP A 109 5.10 17.90 -11.51
N LEU A 110 5.71 17.08 -12.36
CA LEU A 110 6.26 17.51 -13.65
C LEU A 110 5.16 17.92 -14.65
N GLN A 111 4.11 17.11 -14.74
CA GLN A 111 2.98 17.39 -15.63
C GLN A 111 2.23 18.66 -15.22
N GLY A 112 2.05 18.90 -13.92
CA GLY A 112 1.49 20.16 -13.40
C GLY A 112 2.30 21.41 -13.79
N ARG A 113 3.59 21.24 -14.09
CA ARG A 113 4.51 22.28 -14.56
C ARG A 113 4.71 22.29 -16.08
N LYS A 114 3.98 21.45 -16.82
CA LYS A 114 4.11 21.27 -18.28
C LYS A 114 5.53 20.87 -18.71
N MET A 115 6.23 20.13 -17.86
CA MET A 115 7.56 19.60 -18.13
C MET A 115 7.47 18.17 -18.68
N LYS A 116 8.53 17.69 -19.35
CA LYS A 116 8.62 16.29 -19.76
C LYS A 116 8.71 15.37 -18.55
N LEU A 117 8.32 14.12 -18.80
CA LEU A 117 8.43 13.03 -17.83
C LEU A 117 9.90 12.71 -17.53
N PRO A 118 10.21 12.19 -16.32
CA PRO A 118 11.57 11.85 -15.93
C PRO A 118 12.05 10.59 -16.68
N VAL A 119 13.35 10.52 -16.94
CA VAL A 119 13.99 9.37 -17.58
C VAL A 119 14.70 8.53 -16.52
N TYR A 120 14.44 7.22 -16.50
CA TYR A 120 15.10 6.29 -15.57
C TYR A 120 16.09 5.42 -16.32
N ARG A 121 17.30 5.26 -15.77
CA ARG A 121 18.35 4.39 -16.32
C ARG A 121 18.97 3.55 -15.23
N ILE A 122 19.15 2.25 -15.49
CA ILE A 122 19.94 1.39 -14.59
C ILE A 122 21.41 1.75 -14.80
N VAL A 123 22.07 2.17 -13.73
CA VAL A 123 23.49 2.52 -13.75
C VAL A 123 24.35 1.39 -13.20
N ASP A 124 23.81 0.56 -12.30
CA ASP A 124 24.51 -0.63 -11.80
C ASP A 124 23.54 -1.75 -11.36
N THR A 125 24.06 -2.98 -11.27
CA THR A 125 23.38 -4.14 -10.69
C THR A 125 24.38 -4.97 -9.90
N ILE A 126 24.20 -4.99 -8.57
CA ILE A 126 25.14 -5.54 -7.61
C ILE A 126 24.55 -6.80 -6.96
N GLY A 127 25.36 -7.83 -6.74
CA GLY A 127 24.99 -9.03 -5.99
C GLY A 127 24.61 -10.24 -6.85
N ALA A 128 24.43 -11.39 -6.19
CA ALA A 128 24.06 -12.64 -6.85
C ALA A 128 22.61 -12.60 -7.34
N ALA A 129 22.25 -13.40 -8.35
CA ALA A 129 20.93 -13.39 -9.00
C ALA A 129 19.73 -13.46 -8.03
N HIS A 130 19.88 -14.13 -6.88
CA HIS A 130 18.84 -14.29 -5.86
C HIS A 130 18.85 -13.18 -4.78
N GLN A 131 19.81 -12.26 -4.83
CA GLN A 131 20.00 -11.12 -3.93
C GLN A 131 20.57 -9.91 -4.69
N GLN A 132 19.94 -9.57 -5.83
CA GLN A 132 20.37 -8.43 -6.62
C GLN A 132 19.86 -7.12 -6.04
N THR A 133 20.72 -6.12 -6.04
CA THR A 133 20.40 -4.71 -5.80
C THR A 133 20.61 -3.95 -7.10
N PHE A 134 19.61 -3.19 -7.52
CA PHE A 134 19.65 -2.35 -8.70
C PHE A 134 19.92 -0.91 -8.26
N GLU A 135 20.84 -0.23 -8.94
CA GLU A 135 21.03 1.21 -8.83
C GLU A 135 20.43 1.87 -10.08
N VAL A 136 19.53 2.82 -9.87
CA VAL A 136 18.82 3.54 -10.92
C VAL A 136 19.03 5.04 -10.76
N GLU A 137 19.35 5.70 -11.85
CA GLU A 137 19.40 7.16 -11.98
C GLU A 137 18.10 7.67 -12.59
N CYS A 138 17.52 8.69 -11.97
CA CYS A 138 16.35 9.43 -12.43
C CYS A 138 16.81 10.82 -12.90
N GLU A 139 16.51 11.20 -14.14
CA GLU A 139 16.93 12.47 -14.73
C GLU A 139 15.72 13.30 -15.19
N ILE A 140 15.78 14.61 -14.91
CA ILE A 140 14.85 15.62 -15.44
C ILE A 140 15.67 16.62 -16.25
N ALA A 141 15.70 16.42 -17.57
CA ALA A 141 16.52 17.20 -18.50
C ALA A 141 16.28 18.71 -18.38
N GLU A 142 15.00 19.12 -18.27
CA GLU A 142 14.63 20.54 -18.13
C GLU A 142 15.12 21.20 -16.84
N LEU A 143 15.37 20.44 -15.76
CA LEU A 143 15.95 20.96 -14.52
C LEU A 143 17.46 20.75 -14.43
N LYS A 144 18.04 19.97 -15.35
CA LYS A 144 19.43 19.48 -15.25
C LYS A 144 19.70 18.80 -13.89
N LEU A 145 18.69 18.10 -13.37
CA LEU A 145 18.76 17.35 -12.12
C LEU A 145 18.79 15.86 -12.42
N SER A 146 19.66 15.17 -11.68
CA SER A 146 19.79 13.71 -11.72
C SER A 146 20.00 13.20 -10.30
N GLU A 147 19.16 12.26 -9.88
CA GLU A 147 19.23 11.63 -8.56
C GLU A 147 19.27 10.12 -8.67
N ARG A 148 19.88 9.44 -7.70
CA ARG A 148 20.06 7.99 -7.72
C ARG A 148 19.32 7.31 -6.58
N GLY A 149 18.84 6.11 -6.87
CA GLY A 149 18.14 5.26 -5.90
C GLY A 149 18.50 3.80 -6.07
N MET A 150 18.51 3.08 -4.94
CA MET A 150 18.79 1.65 -4.89
C MET A 150 17.55 0.85 -4.47
N GLY A 151 17.45 -0.39 -4.94
CA GLY A 151 16.38 -1.28 -4.52
C GLY A 151 16.60 -2.74 -4.92
N THR A 152 15.93 -3.65 -4.21
CA THR A 152 15.96 -5.10 -4.47
C THR A 152 15.24 -5.52 -5.76
N SER A 153 14.57 -4.58 -6.42
CA SER A 153 14.01 -4.72 -7.75
C SER A 153 14.18 -3.40 -8.51
N ARG A 154 14.17 -3.46 -9.84
CA ARG A 154 14.20 -2.25 -10.69
C ARG A 154 13.12 -1.26 -10.29
N ARG A 155 11.89 -1.74 -10.03
CA ARG A 155 10.77 -0.90 -9.59
C ARG A 155 11.10 -0.20 -8.27
N ASN A 156 11.62 -0.90 -7.27
CA ASN A 156 11.97 -0.29 -5.98
C ASN A 156 13.10 0.73 -6.11
N ALA A 157 14.10 0.46 -6.96
CA ALA A 157 15.19 1.39 -7.22
C ALA A 157 14.71 2.68 -7.92
N GLU A 158 13.81 2.56 -8.90
CA GLU A 158 13.18 3.72 -9.55
C GLU A 158 12.33 4.54 -8.56
N GLN A 159 11.60 3.89 -7.65
CA GLN A 159 10.85 4.59 -6.59
C GLN A 159 11.78 5.36 -5.66
N SER A 160 12.90 4.75 -5.28
CA SER A 160 13.93 5.36 -4.45
C SER A 160 14.51 6.61 -5.13
N ALA A 161 14.87 6.50 -6.42
CA ALA A 161 15.41 7.62 -7.19
C ALA A 161 14.37 8.76 -7.37
N ALA A 162 13.10 8.42 -7.59
CA ALA A 162 12.03 9.40 -7.68
C ALA A 162 11.78 10.12 -6.34
N THR A 163 11.95 9.42 -5.21
CA THR A 163 11.83 10.00 -3.87
C THR A 163 12.91 11.05 -3.64
N MET A 164 14.16 10.75 -4.02
CA MET A 164 15.28 11.69 -3.91
C MET A 164 15.02 12.97 -4.73
N MET A 165 14.38 12.84 -5.90
CA MET A 165 14.05 13.98 -6.76
C MET A 165 12.93 14.88 -6.20
N LEU A 166 12.13 14.38 -5.26
CA LEU A 166 11.03 15.12 -4.61
C LEU A 166 11.46 15.80 -3.30
N GLN A 167 12.70 15.60 -2.83
CA GLN A 167 13.26 16.25 -1.63
C GLN A 167 13.86 17.62 -1.95
#